data_AF-A0A239P7W8-F1
#
_entry.id   AF-A0A239P7W8-F1
#
_cell.length_a   1.000
_cell.length_b   1.000
_cell.length_c   1.000
_cell.angle_alpha   90.00
_cell.angle_beta   90.00
_cell.angle_gamma   90.00
#
_symmetry.space_group_name_H-M   'P 1'
#
loop_
_entity.id
_entity.type
_entity.pdbx_description
1 polymer ?
#
loop_
_entity_poly.entity_id
_entity_poly.type
_entity_poly.pdbx_seq_one_letter_code
_entity_poly.pdbx_strand_id
1 'polypeptide(L)'
;MEDRIEQTRNLYDSFVFGGDAGALGVAEQQLDAVRADLALARGRIVHGRFLENGEVDLRELALFEQALVLFQAIGDVRGEAESHFWIGIYHQVVEGNDVAAVPAFERAHALAKQIEDRRTMSYALRHLGVAEHAAGRLDTAREHLEASVELRKELGHLPGVAANLVGLAYIAAGQGRHDDARAIIDEARAIAEASEAHGTCGPSRKPTRPSGSKHAIRENGHRPYRRIRDGLVPRGRRCGDGPTDPDQLRAAGAQPGRRGRCQ
;
A
#
# COMPACT_ATOMS: atom_id res chain seq x y z
N MET A 1 21.29 10.16 -13.26
CA MET A 1 22.14 8.94 -13.32
C MET A 1 23.24 9.09 -14.37
N GLU A 2 22.89 9.36 -15.63
CA GLU A 2 23.87 9.49 -16.73
C GLU A 2 24.93 10.57 -16.45
N ASP A 3 24.48 11.70 -15.90
CA ASP A 3 25.32 12.81 -15.43
C ASP A 3 26.32 12.38 -14.33
N ARG A 4 25.93 11.53 -13.38
CA ARG A 4 26.82 11.06 -12.30
C ARG A 4 27.93 10.14 -12.82
N ILE A 5 27.61 9.26 -13.77
CA ILE A 5 28.60 8.35 -14.39
C ILE A 5 29.60 9.15 -15.22
N GLU A 6 29.15 10.17 -15.94
CA GLU A 6 30.03 11.07 -16.68
C GLU A 6 30.92 11.89 -15.74
N GLN A 7 30.37 12.43 -14.66
CA GLN A 7 31.13 13.11 -13.60
C GLN A 7 32.20 12.20 -12.97
N THR A 8 31.92 10.92 -12.72
CA THR A 8 32.92 9.95 -12.25
C THR A 8 34.11 9.84 -13.21
N ARG A 9 33.89 9.87 -14.54
CA ARG A 9 34.99 9.87 -15.52
C ARG A 9 35.82 11.14 -15.43
N ASN A 10 35.17 12.30 -15.33
CA ASN A 10 35.86 13.58 -15.19
C ASN A 10 36.68 13.66 -13.89
N LEU A 11 36.16 13.10 -12.79
CA LEU A 11 36.88 13.00 -11.52
C LEU A 11 38.11 12.09 -11.62
N TYR A 12 37.99 10.98 -12.34
CA TYR A 12 39.13 10.12 -12.64
C TYR A 12 40.21 10.86 -13.44
N ASP A 13 39.82 11.60 -14.49
CA ASP A 13 40.76 12.38 -15.29
C ASP A 13 41.43 13.50 -14.46
N SER A 14 40.67 14.16 -13.56
CA SER A 14 41.21 15.15 -12.62
C SER A 14 42.24 14.54 -11.66
N PHE A 15 42.02 13.32 -11.18
CA PHE A 15 43.00 12.60 -10.37
C PHE A 15 44.26 12.25 -11.19
N VAL A 16 44.08 11.60 -12.33
CA VAL A 16 45.20 11.06 -13.14
C VAL A 16 46.04 12.17 -13.76
N PHE A 17 45.41 13.21 -14.31
CA PHE A 17 46.09 14.27 -15.05
C PHE A 17 46.21 15.59 -14.27
N GLY A 18 45.36 15.80 -13.25
CA GLY A 18 45.34 17.02 -12.43
C GLY A 18 45.91 16.87 -11.02
N GLY A 19 46.14 15.64 -10.53
CA GLY A 19 46.70 15.38 -9.20
C GLY A 19 45.72 15.57 -8.03
N ASP A 20 44.40 15.64 -8.28
CA ASP A 20 43.39 15.77 -7.24
C ASP A 20 43.17 14.45 -6.49
N ALA A 21 43.91 14.25 -5.40
CA ALA A 21 43.84 13.05 -4.56
C ALA A 21 42.46 12.80 -3.92
N GLY A 22 41.58 13.82 -3.84
CA GLY A 22 40.23 13.68 -3.28
C GLY A 22 39.20 13.18 -4.30
N ALA A 23 39.49 13.30 -5.59
CA ALA A 23 38.51 13.05 -6.65
C ALA A 23 38.02 11.59 -6.70
N LEU A 24 38.87 10.61 -6.36
CA LEU A 24 38.48 9.19 -6.38
C LEU A 24 37.42 8.86 -5.31
N GLY A 25 37.54 9.40 -4.10
CA GLY A 25 36.53 9.17 -3.06
C GLY A 25 35.17 9.78 -3.42
N VAL A 26 35.19 10.96 -4.05
CA VAL A 26 33.96 11.57 -4.59
C VAL A 26 33.38 10.70 -5.72
N ALA A 27 34.23 10.19 -6.61
CA ALA A 27 33.81 9.33 -7.71
C ALA A 27 33.14 8.03 -7.21
N GLU A 28 33.70 7.40 -6.17
CA GLU A 28 33.12 6.24 -5.49
C GLU A 28 31.75 6.56 -4.87
N GLN A 29 31.62 7.67 -4.15
CA GLN A 29 30.34 8.12 -3.60
C GLN A 29 29.28 8.35 -4.69
N GLN A 30 29.66 8.92 -5.85
CA GLN A 30 28.74 9.08 -6.98
C GLN A 30 28.25 7.74 -7.53
N LEU A 31 29.15 6.75 -7.65
CA LEU A 31 28.79 5.41 -8.12
C LEU A 31 27.91 4.68 -7.12
N ASP A 32 28.18 4.79 -5.82
CA ASP A 32 27.33 4.20 -4.78
C ASP A 32 25.94 4.81 -4.75
N ALA A 33 25.81 6.12 -5.00
CA ALA A 33 24.51 6.76 -5.17
C ALA A 33 23.73 6.21 -6.38
N VAL A 34 24.41 5.99 -7.52
CA VAL A 34 23.79 5.35 -8.70
C VAL A 34 23.36 3.91 -8.38
N ARG A 35 24.17 3.15 -7.63
CA ARG A 35 23.84 1.79 -7.20
C ARG A 35 22.65 1.76 -6.24
N ALA A 36 22.56 2.71 -5.32
CA ALA A 36 21.45 2.83 -4.37
C ALA A 36 20.12 3.04 -5.10
N ASP A 37 20.09 4.04 -5.99
CA ASP A 37 18.93 4.35 -6.81
C ASP A 37 18.53 3.17 -7.70
N LEU A 38 19.51 2.47 -8.30
CA LEU A 38 19.26 1.31 -9.15
C LEU A 38 18.69 0.13 -8.36
N ALA A 39 19.22 -0.15 -7.16
CA ALA A 39 18.74 -1.22 -6.30
C ALA A 39 17.27 -0.95 -5.88
N LEU A 40 16.98 0.28 -5.44
CA LEU A 40 15.63 0.71 -5.09
C LEU A 40 14.66 0.58 -6.27
N ALA A 41 15.06 1.07 -7.45
CA ALA A 41 14.24 0.98 -8.67
C ALA A 41 13.97 -0.46 -9.10
N ARG A 42 14.99 -1.33 -9.03
CA ARG A 42 14.85 -2.76 -9.32
C ARG A 42 13.90 -3.44 -8.33
N GLY A 43 14.02 -3.14 -7.03
CA GLY A 43 13.11 -3.66 -6.00
C GLY A 43 11.65 -3.29 -6.31
N ARG A 44 11.39 -2.04 -6.71
CA ARG A 44 10.04 -1.58 -7.11
C ARG A 44 9.47 -2.32 -8.31
N ILE A 45 10.31 -2.62 -9.31
CA ILE A 45 9.88 -3.40 -10.48
C ILE A 45 9.55 -4.83 -10.07
N VAL A 46 10.36 -5.43 -9.21
CA VAL A 46 10.10 -6.77 -8.67
C VAL A 46 8.79 -6.78 -7.89
N HIS A 47 8.57 -5.80 -7.00
CA HIS A 47 7.31 -5.64 -6.30
C HIS A 47 6.12 -5.48 -7.26
N GLY A 48 6.27 -4.65 -8.29
CA GLY A 48 5.24 -4.46 -9.32
C GLY A 48 4.86 -5.76 -10.04
N ARG A 49 5.82 -6.65 -10.29
CA ARG A 49 5.56 -8.00 -10.83
C ARG A 49 4.77 -8.85 -9.83
N PHE A 50 5.14 -8.82 -8.56
CA PHE A 50 4.37 -9.50 -7.51
C PHE A 50 2.90 -9.01 -7.48
N LEU A 51 2.65 -7.70 -7.65
CA LEU A 51 1.28 -7.17 -7.77
C LEU A 51 0.52 -7.72 -9.00
N GLU A 52 1.22 -7.90 -10.12
CA GLU A 52 0.64 -8.35 -11.39
C GLU A 52 0.33 -9.86 -11.39
N ASN A 53 1.27 -10.69 -10.98
CA ASN A 53 1.21 -12.15 -11.14
C ASN A 53 1.16 -12.94 -9.82
N GLY A 54 1.48 -12.30 -8.68
CA GLY A 54 1.52 -12.93 -7.36
C GLY A 54 2.76 -13.79 -7.10
N GLU A 55 3.75 -13.79 -8.00
CA GLU A 55 4.98 -14.56 -7.85
C GLU A 55 5.94 -13.84 -6.91
N VAL A 56 6.37 -14.54 -5.86
CA VAL A 56 7.34 -14.03 -4.89
C VAL A 56 8.74 -14.18 -5.47
N ASP A 57 9.49 -13.08 -5.53
CA ASP A 57 10.90 -13.07 -5.89
C ASP A 57 11.73 -12.75 -4.64
N LEU A 58 12.54 -13.71 -4.21
CA LEU A 58 13.36 -13.61 -3.00
C LEU A 58 14.38 -12.48 -3.05
N ARG A 59 14.63 -11.89 -4.22
CA ARG A 59 15.53 -10.75 -4.38
C ARG A 59 14.89 -9.42 -3.96
N GLU A 60 13.57 -9.36 -3.83
CA GLU A 60 12.86 -8.09 -3.54
C GLU A 60 13.36 -7.44 -2.26
N LEU A 61 13.33 -8.17 -1.14
CA LEU A 61 13.82 -7.67 0.15
C LEU A 61 15.30 -7.30 0.07
N ALA A 62 16.13 -8.18 -0.50
CA ALA A 62 17.57 -7.95 -0.63
C ALA A 62 17.91 -6.69 -1.44
N LEU A 63 17.11 -6.35 -2.45
CA LEU A 63 17.28 -5.12 -3.23
C LEU A 63 17.00 -3.87 -2.39
N PHE A 64 15.96 -3.89 -1.55
CA PHE A 64 15.66 -2.76 -0.67
C PHE A 64 16.66 -2.64 0.50
N GLU A 65 17.13 -3.76 1.05
CA GLU A 65 18.19 -3.77 2.07
C GLU A 65 19.52 -3.27 1.49
N GLN A 66 19.85 -3.65 0.25
CA GLN A 66 21.03 -3.13 -0.44
C GLN A 66 20.92 -1.62 -0.66
N ALA A 67 19.77 -1.14 -1.12
CA ALA A 67 19.52 0.29 -1.28
C ALA A 67 19.68 1.04 0.05
N LEU A 68 19.12 0.49 1.14
CA LEU A 68 19.22 1.07 2.48
C LEU A 68 20.67 1.27 2.91
N VAL A 69 21.50 0.22 2.82
CA VAL A 69 22.92 0.28 3.21
C VAL A 69 23.68 1.33 2.39
N LEU A 70 23.41 1.41 1.08
CA LEU A 70 24.07 2.38 0.21
C LEU A 70 23.64 3.82 0.51
N PHE A 71 22.33 4.07 0.71
CA PHE A 71 21.84 5.39 1.07
C PHE A 71 22.38 5.87 2.42
N GLN A 72 22.50 4.97 3.41
CA GLN A 72 23.14 5.27 4.68
C GLN A 72 24.62 5.62 4.50
N ALA A 73 25.36 4.87 3.67
CA ALA A 73 26.78 5.10 3.42
C ALA A 73 27.06 6.47 2.77
N ILE A 74 26.17 6.93 1.89
CA ILE A 74 26.30 8.23 1.22
C ILE A 74 25.59 9.38 1.98
N GLY A 75 24.94 9.09 3.11
CA GLY A 75 24.22 10.08 3.92
C GLY A 75 22.92 10.61 3.30
N ASP A 76 22.30 9.88 2.37
CA ASP A 76 21.01 10.25 1.78
C ASP A 76 19.85 9.79 2.65
N VAL A 77 19.41 10.70 3.52
CA VAL A 77 18.30 10.48 4.46
C VAL A 77 16.97 10.20 3.75
N ARG A 78 16.74 10.79 2.56
CA ARG A 78 15.50 10.53 1.80
C ARG A 78 15.50 9.12 1.25
N GLY A 79 16.61 8.70 0.64
CA GLY A 79 16.77 7.33 0.14
C GLY A 79 16.71 6.28 1.27
N GLU A 80 17.25 6.58 2.45
CA GLU A 80 17.13 5.74 3.65
C GLU A 80 15.66 5.57 4.06
N ALA A 81 14.89 6.67 4.13
CA ALA A 81 13.48 6.65 4.46
C ALA A 81 12.65 5.83 3.45
N GLU A 82 12.89 6.05 2.15
CA GLU A 82 12.21 5.30 1.09
C GLU A 82 12.54 3.80 1.14
N SER A 83 13.80 3.45 1.44
CA SER A 83 14.22 2.05 1.53
C SER A 83 13.55 1.33 2.70
N HIS A 84 13.51 1.96 3.88
CA HIS A 84 12.74 1.45 5.01
C HIS A 84 11.26 1.28 4.70
N PHE A 85 10.67 2.24 3.98
CA PHE A 85 9.28 2.13 3.54
C PHE A 85 9.07 0.88 2.69
N TRP A 86 9.92 0.63 1.70
CA TRP A 86 9.79 -0.53 0.81
C TRP A 86 10.09 -1.87 1.50
N ILE A 87 10.99 -1.91 2.49
CA ILE A 87 11.16 -3.09 3.36
C ILE A 87 9.87 -3.38 4.13
N GLY A 88 9.22 -2.35 4.67
CA GLY A 88 7.92 -2.49 5.32
C GLY A 88 6.84 -3.00 4.36
N ILE A 89 6.82 -2.50 3.11
CA ILE A 89 5.93 -2.99 2.06
C ILE A 89 6.13 -4.49 1.85
N TYR A 90 7.37 -4.94 1.69
CA TYR A 90 7.66 -6.36 1.49
C TYR A 90 7.07 -7.22 2.62
N HIS A 91 7.37 -6.88 3.88
CA HIS A 91 6.86 -7.65 5.02
C HIS A 91 5.33 -7.62 5.11
N GLN A 92 4.68 -6.46 4.95
CA GLN A 92 3.23 -6.37 5.08
C GLN A 92 2.49 -7.01 3.91
N VAL A 93 2.99 -6.80 2.69
CA VAL A 93 2.23 -7.08 1.45
C VAL A 93 2.63 -8.41 0.80
N VAL A 94 3.91 -8.78 0.87
CA VAL A 94 4.41 -10.04 0.32
C VAL A 94 4.32 -11.15 1.37
N GLU A 95 4.77 -10.90 2.59
CA GLU A 95 4.77 -11.91 3.66
C GLU A 95 3.49 -11.93 4.50
N GLY A 96 2.72 -10.84 4.52
CA GLY A 96 1.56 -10.70 5.39
C GLY A 96 1.93 -10.58 6.87
N ASN A 97 3.11 -10.04 7.17
CA ASN A 97 3.68 -9.93 8.51
C ASN A 97 3.76 -8.48 8.98
N ASP A 98 2.67 -8.01 9.60
CA ASP A 98 2.61 -6.65 10.17
C ASP A 98 3.62 -6.43 11.30
N VAL A 99 3.97 -7.48 12.06
CA VAL A 99 4.93 -7.37 13.18
C VAL A 99 6.32 -7.01 12.67
N ALA A 100 6.75 -7.58 11.53
CA ALA A 100 8.00 -7.22 10.88
C ALA A 100 7.92 -5.89 10.12
N ALA A 101 6.74 -5.54 9.60
CA ALA A 101 6.56 -4.34 8.78
C ALA A 101 6.52 -3.02 9.58
N VAL A 102 5.86 -3.03 10.74
CA VAL A 102 5.63 -1.81 11.55
C VAL A 102 6.94 -1.09 11.90
N PRO A 103 8.00 -1.74 12.42
CA PRO A 103 9.24 -1.05 12.74
C PRO A 103 9.87 -0.36 11.52
N ALA A 104 9.76 -0.97 10.33
CA ALA A 104 10.27 -0.38 9.10
C ALA A 104 9.47 0.86 8.69
N PHE A 105 8.14 0.83 8.81
CA PHE A 105 7.30 1.99 8.55
C PHE A 105 7.50 3.13 9.57
N GLU A 106 7.65 2.81 10.85
CA GLU A 106 7.96 3.80 11.89
C GLU A 106 9.29 4.50 11.60
N ARG A 107 10.30 3.72 11.22
CA ARG A 107 11.62 4.26 10.86
C ARG A 107 11.55 5.15 9.61
N ALA A 108 10.83 4.69 8.57
CA ALA A 108 10.59 5.49 7.38
C ALA A 108 9.87 6.81 7.70
N HIS A 109 8.83 6.77 8.54
CA HIS A 109 8.09 7.95 8.96
C HIS A 109 8.96 8.93 9.74
N ALA A 110 9.76 8.45 10.70
CA ALA A 110 10.64 9.29 11.52
C ALA A 110 11.70 10.01 10.66
N LEU A 111 12.33 9.29 9.73
CA LEU A 111 13.30 9.88 8.81
C LEU A 111 12.65 10.88 7.86
N ALA A 112 11.52 10.51 7.25
CA ALA A 112 10.79 11.40 6.35
C ALA A 112 10.33 12.68 7.07
N LYS A 113 9.92 12.58 8.35
CA LYS A 113 9.58 13.73 9.18
C LYS A 113 10.79 14.64 9.44
N GLN A 114 11.98 14.09 9.66
CA GLN A 114 13.20 14.86 9.89
C GLN A 114 13.55 15.78 8.70
N ILE A 115 13.25 15.36 7.47
CA ILE A 115 13.57 16.08 6.24
C ILE A 115 12.33 16.68 5.55
N GLU A 116 11.19 16.69 6.24
CA GLU A 116 9.90 17.17 5.71
C GLU A 116 9.47 16.51 4.39
N ASP A 117 9.83 15.24 4.17
CA ASP A 117 9.35 14.45 3.04
C ASP A 117 7.90 13.98 3.28
N ARG A 118 6.98 14.88 2.95
CA ARG A 118 5.53 14.66 3.07
C ARG A 118 5.04 13.43 2.31
N ARG A 119 5.69 13.08 1.18
CA ARG A 119 5.27 11.93 0.35
C ARG A 119 5.51 10.64 1.11
N THR A 120 6.74 10.41 1.56
CA THR A 120 7.12 9.21 2.31
C THR A 120 6.39 9.14 3.65
N MET A 121 6.22 10.27 4.35
CA MET A 121 5.40 10.35 5.56
C MET A 121 3.97 9.85 5.30
N SER A 122 3.33 10.33 4.22
CA SER A 122 1.96 9.93 3.88
C SER A 122 1.85 8.45 3.57
N TYR A 123 2.86 7.84 2.93
CA TYR A 123 2.85 6.42 2.64
C TYR A 123 3.02 5.60 3.91
N ALA A 124 4.03 5.89 4.73
CA ALA A 124 4.25 5.19 5.98
C ALA A 124 3.02 5.24 6.90
N LEU A 125 2.43 6.42 7.09
CA LEU A 125 1.21 6.58 7.90
C LEU A 125 0.05 5.72 7.41
N ARG A 126 -0.15 5.60 6.09
CA ARG A 126 -1.20 4.71 5.58
C ARG A 126 -0.98 3.27 6.02
N HIS A 127 0.24 2.77 5.86
CA HIS A 127 0.54 1.37 6.15
C HIS A 127 0.56 1.06 7.65
N LEU A 128 0.99 2.02 8.48
CA LEU A 128 0.79 1.96 9.93
C LEU A 128 -0.69 1.88 10.26
N GLY A 129 -1.52 2.74 9.66
CA GLY A 129 -2.98 2.68 9.84
C GLY A 129 -3.60 1.33 9.45
N VAL A 130 -3.11 0.69 8.38
CA VAL A 130 -3.55 -0.65 7.98
C VAL A 130 -3.14 -1.71 9.02
N ALA A 131 -1.90 -1.67 9.52
CA ALA A 131 -1.42 -2.61 10.53
C ALA A 131 -2.19 -2.46 11.87
N GLU A 132 -2.45 -1.22 12.27
CA GLU A 132 -3.27 -0.89 13.44
C GLU A 132 -4.70 -1.41 13.31
N HIS A 133 -5.29 -1.27 12.12
CA HIS A 133 -6.61 -1.81 11.82
C HIS A 133 -6.63 -3.35 11.91
N ALA A 134 -5.64 -4.02 11.33
CA ALA A 134 -5.49 -5.48 11.40
C ALA A 134 -5.34 -5.97 12.84
N ALA A 135 -4.70 -5.17 13.70
CA ALA A 135 -4.56 -5.44 15.12
C ALA A 135 -5.79 -5.03 15.98
N GLY A 136 -6.87 -4.54 15.36
CA GLY A 136 -8.10 -4.12 16.04
C GLY A 136 -8.02 -2.76 16.76
N ARG A 137 -6.93 -2.02 16.60
CA ARG A 137 -6.71 -0.68 17.21
C ARG A 137 -7.34 0.40 16.32
N LEU A 138 -8.67 0.41 16.27
CA LEU A 138 -9.44 1.18 15.28
C LEU A 138 -9.28 2.70 15.39
N ASP A 139 -9.08 3.25 16.59
CA ASP A 139 -8.92 4.69 16.77
C ASP A 139 -7.53 5.15 16.29
N THR A 140 -6.46 4.46 16.68
CA THR A 140 -5.09 4.71 16.20
C THR A 140 -4.98 4.49 14.68
N ALA A 141 -5.66 3.48 14.14
CA ALA A 141 -5.75 3.27 12.70
C ALA A 141 -6.39 4.46 11.98
N ARG A 142 -7.45 5.05 12.56
CA ARG A 142 -8.14 6.21 12.01
C ARG A 142 -7.21 7.42 11.98
N GLU A 143 -6.56 7.75 13.09
CA GLU A 143 -5.64 8.88 13.22
C GLU A 143 -4.53 8.83 12.15
N HIS A 144 -3.91 7.65 11.98
CA HIS A 144 -2.89 7.45 10.96
C HIS A 144 -3.42 7.63 9.52
N LEU A 145 -4.61 7.10 9.22
CA LEU A 145 -5.20 7.23 7.89
C LEU A 145 -5.66 8.66 7.59
N GLU A 146 -6.21 9.39 8.57
CA GLU A 146 -6.59 10.80 8.46
C GLU A 146 -5.36 11.69 8.19
N ALA A 147 -4.30 11.54 8.99
CA ALA A 147 -3.04 12.26 8.76
C ALA A 147 -2.45 11.96 7.36
N SER A 148 -2.57 10.71 6.90
CA SER A 148 -2.15 10.32 5.55
C SER A 148 -3.02 10.96 4.44
N VAL A 149 -4.34 11.10 4.67
CA VAL A 149 -5.26 11.80 3.75
C VAL A 149 -4.88 13.27 3.63
N GLU A 150 -4.66 13.96 4.75
CA GLU A 150 -4.31 15.38 4.77
C GLU A 150 -3.04 15.64 3.96
N LEU A 151 -1.97 14.88 4.24
CA LEU A 151 -0.71 14.99 3.50
C LEU A 151 -0.91 14.78 1.99
N ARG A 152 -1.75 13.84 1.57
CA ARG A 152 -1.98 13.56 0.15
C ARG A 152 -2.86 14.60 -0.53
N LYS A 153 -3.81 15.20 0.18
CA LYS A 153 -4.59 16.35 -0.31
C LYS A 153 -3.65 17.52 -0.58
N GLU A 154 -2.73 17.83 0.33
CA GLU A 154 -1.73 18.89 0.13
C GLU A 154 -0.78 18.62 -1.04
N LEU A 155 -0.41 17.35 -1.28
CA LEU A 155 0.43 16.94 -2.41
C LEU A 155 -0.31 16.84 -3.75
N GLY A 156 -1.64 17.05 -3.77
CA GLY A 156 -2.47 16.84 -4.96
C GLY A 156 -2.55 15.37 -5.41
N HIS A 157 -2.19 14.41 -4.55
CA HIS A 157 -2.20 12.98 -4.87
C HIS A 157 -3.60 12.37 -4.65
N LEU A 158 -4.57 12.82 -5.44
CA LEU A 158 -5.99 12.49 -5.30
C LEU A 158 -6.31 10.98 -5.37
N PRO A 159 -5.69 10.16 -6.25
CA PRO A 159 -5.90 8.70 -6.21
C PRO A 159 -5.52 8.08 -4.86
N GLY A 160 -4.43 8.57 -4.26
CA GLY A 160 -4.01 8.14 -2.93
C GLY A 160 -4.92 8.61 -1.80
N VAL A 161 -5.63 9.73 -1.98
CA VAL A 161 -6.67 10.19 -1.05
C VAL A 161 -7.87 9.24 -1.08
N ALA A 162 -8.40 8.96 -2.27
CA ALA A 162 -9.54 8.05 -2.45
C ALA A 162 -9.26 6.67 -1.84
N ALA A 163 -8.06 6.11 -2.06
CA ALA A 163 -7.67 4.82 -1.49
C ALA A 163 -7.66 4.81 0.05
N ASN A 164 -7.25 5.90 0.70
CA ASN A 164 -7.28 5.97 2.17
C ASN A 164 -8.69 6.16 2.73
N LEU A 165 -9.52 6.97 2.06
CA LEU A 165 -10.90 7.19 2.47
C LEU A 165 -11.68 5.86 2.49
N VAL A 166 -11.40 4.95 1.55
CA VAL A 166 -11.94 3.59 1.60
C VAL A 166 -11.57 2.89 2.92
N GLY A 167 -10.30 2.95 3.35
CA GLY A 167 -9.87 2.40 4.63
C GLY A 167 -10.59 3.02 5.84
N LEU A 168 -10.77 4.34 5.84
CA LEU A 168 -11.52 5.06 6.88
C LEU A 168 -13.00 4.65 6.93
N ALA A 169 -13.63 4.45 5.77
CA ALA A 169 -15.00 3.97 5.70
C ALA A 169 -15.16 2.57 6.31
N TYR A 170 -14.19 1.67 6.11
CA TYR A 170 -14.22 0.36 6.74
C TYR A 170 -14.05 0.41 8.25
N ILE A 171 -13.18 1.31 8.75
CA ILE A 171 -13.06 1.56 10.19
C ILE A 171 -14.40 2.07 10.75
N ALA A 172 -15.03 3.05 10.10
CA ALA A 172 -16.32 3.59 10.52
C ALA A 172 -17.42 2.51 10.54
N ALA A 173 -17.48 1.68 9.51
CA ALA A 173 -18.43 0.56 9.44
C ALA A 173 -18.17 -0.49 10.54
N GLY A 174 -16.91 -0.81 10.83
CA GLY A 174 -16.53 -1.71 11.93
C GLY A 174 -16.90 -1.19 13.32
N GLN A 175 -17.05 0.13 13.46
CA GLN A 175 -17.51 0.80 14.68
C GLN A 175 -19.02 1.05 14.72
N GLY A 176 -19.78 0.52 13.74
CA GLY A 176 -21.23 0.70 13.65
C GLY A 176 -21.67 2.08 13.16
N ARG A 177 -20.74 2.96 12.76
CA ARG A 177 -21.04 4.29 12.20
C ARG A 177 -21.31 4.19 10.71
N HIS A 178 -22.45 3.59 10.37
CA HIS A 178 -22.81 3.27 8.98
C HIS A 178 -23.06 4.52 8.12
N ASP A 179 -23.62 5.58 8.70
CA ASP A 179 -23.87 6.83 7.98
C ASP A 179 -22.56 7.54 7.65
N ASP A 180 -21.63 7.62 8.61
CA ASP A 180 -20.27 8.14 8.38
C ASP A 180 -19.55 7.34 7.29
N ALA A 181 -19.60 6.00 7.37
CA ALA A 181 -18.98 5.14 6.36
C ALA A 181 -19.54 5.41 4.96
N ARG A 182 -20.85 5.64 4.84
CA ARG A 182 -21.49 6.00 3.57
C ARG A 182 -20.97 7.33 3.05
N ALA A 183 -20.95 8.35 3.88
CA ALA A 183 -20.47 9.68 3.51
C ALA A 183 -19.00 9.65 3.05
N ILE A 184 -18.14 8.93 3.76
CA ILE A 184 -16.72 8.77 3.40
C ILE A 184 -16.56 8.05 2.05
N ILE A 185 -17.36 7.01 1.78
CA ILE A 185 -17.35 6.32 0.48
C ILE A 185 -17.80 7.24 -0.65
N ASP A 186 -18.80 8.08 -0.41
CA ASP A 186 -19.28 9.03 -1.42
C ASP A 186 -18.24 10.12 -1.71
N GLU A 187 -17.50 10.62 -0.69
CA GLU A 187 -16.33 11.48 -0.89
C GLU A 187 -15.23 10.78 -1.70
N ALA A 188 -14.88 9.54 -1.32
CA ALA A 188 -13.84 8.77 -2.01
C ALA A 188 -14.16 8.59 -3.50
N ARG A 189 -15.44 8.32 -3.82
CA ARG A 189 -15.93 8.19 -5.18
C ARG A 189 -15.84 9.50 -5.96
N ALA A 190 -16.32 10.60 -5.37
CA ALA A 190 -16.25 11.92 -6.02
C ALA A 190 -14.81 12.31 -6.37
N ILE A 191 -13.86 12.04 -5.47
CA ILE A 191 -12.43 12.29 -5.71
C ILE A 191 -11.89 11.38 -6.84
N ALA A 192 -12.25 10.10 -6.83
CA ALA A 192 -11.83 9.17 -7.88
C ALA A 192 -12.35 9.60 -9.26
N GLU A 193 -13.64 9.95 -9.37
CA GLU A 193 -14.26 10.43 -10.61
C GLU A 193 -13.61 11.73 -11.11
N ALA A 194 -13.35 12.69 -10.22
CA ALA A 194 -12.65 13.92 -10.57
C ALA A 194 -11.21 13.67 -11.05
N SER A 195 -10.54 12.66 -10.50
CA SER A 195 -9.19 12.26 -10.88
C SER A 195 -9.14 11.55 -12.24
N GLU A 196 -10.13 10.69 -12.53
CA GLU A 196 -10.27 10.02 -13.83
C GLU A 196 -10.70 11.00 -14.94
N ALA A 197 -11.49 12.02 -14.62
CA ALA A 197 -11.85 13.11 -15.53
C ALA A 197 -10.63 13.96 -15.93
N HIS A 198 -9.62 14.08 -15.07
CA HIS A 198 -8.34 14.72 -15.40
C HIS A 198 -7.38 13.77 -16.15
N GLY A 199 -7.66 12.46 -16.18
CA GLY A 199 -6.83 11.42 -16.80
C GLY A 199 -7.33 10.88 -18.15
N THR A 200 -8.44 11.38 -18.70
CA THR A 200 -9.06 10.81 -19.91
C THR A 200 -9.34 11.83 -21.02
N CYS A 201 -8.30 12.10 -21.82
CA CYS A 201 -8.51 12.25 -23.26
C CYS A 201 -7.75 11.13 -23.98
N GLY A 202 -8.38 9.95 -24.04
CA GLY A 202 -7.92 8.78 -24.80
C GLY A 202 -9.06 7.77 -24.91
N PRO A 203 -9.51 7.35 -26.11
CA PRO A 203 -10.76 6.62 -26.26
C PRO A 203 -10.63 5.17 -25.76
N SER A 204 -11.65 4.74 -25.02
CA SER A 204 -11.78 3.38 -24.52
C SER A 204 -11.81 2.36 -25.67
N ARG A 205 -10.79 1.51 -25.77
CA ARG A 205 -10.89 0.27 -26.55
C ARG A 205 -11.45 -0.81 -25.63
N LYS A 206 -12.68 -1.26 -25.90
CA LYS A 206 -13.27 -2.44 -25.25
C LYS A 206 -12.38 -3.66 -25.49
N PRO A 207 -12.16 -4.53 -24.49
CA PRO A 207 -11.38 -5.76 -24.71
C PRO A 207 -12.16 -6.74 -25.60
N THR A 208 -11.61 -7.03 -26.76
CA THR A 208 -12.05 -8.12 -27.64
C THR A 208 -11.66 -9.46 -27.03
N ARG A 209 -12.65 -10.34 -26.84
CA ARG A 209 -12.47 -11.70 -26.29
C ARG A 209 -11.81 -12.59 -27.36
N PRO A 210 -10.67 -13.27 -27.10
CA PRO A 210 -10.13 -14.22 -28.06
C PRO A 210 -10.93 -15.53 -28.01
N SER A 211 -11.32 -16.00 -29.19
CA SER A 211 -11.93 -17.31 -29.41
C SER A 211 -10.90 -18.43 -29.31
N GLY A 212 -11.18 -19.42 -28.45
CA GLY A 212 -10.87 -20.84 -28.69
C GLY A 212 -9.42 -21.31 -28.61
N SER A 213 -9.06 -21.95 -27.50
CA SER A 213 -8.31 -23.21 -27.52
C SER A 213 -8.55 -23.98 -26.22
N LYS A 214 -9.24 -25.13 -26.33
CA LYS A 214 -9.50 -26.07 -25.25
C LYS A 214 -8.17 -26.69 -24.81
N HIS A 215 -7.64 -26.32 -23.66
CA HIS A 215 -6.73 -27.17 -22.87
C HIS A 215 -7.17 -27.08 -21.41
N ALA A 216 -7.75 -28.19 -20.94
CA ALA A 216 -8.13 -28.37 -19.54
C ALA A 216 -6.85 -28.54 -18.72
N ILE A 217 -6.54 -27.57 -17.86
CA ILE A 217 -5.57 -27.73 -16.79
C ILE A 217 -6.31 -27.45 -15.49
N ARG A 218 -6.27 -28.45 -14.61
CA ARG A 218 -6.90 -28.53 -13.29
C ARG A 218 -6.75 -27.22 -12.52
N GLU A 219 -7.89 -26.76 -12.00
CA GLU A 219 -7.98 -25.73 -10.98
C GLU A 219 -7.24 -26.18 -9.72
N ASN A 220 -6.23 -25.42 -9.32
CA ASN A 220 -5.80 -25.41 -7.93
C ASN A 220 -5.22 -24.04 -7.58
N GLY A 221 -5.91 -23.36 -6.65
CA GLY A 221 -5.29 -22.57 -5.59
C GLY A 221 -4.61 -21.25 -5.94
N HIS A 222 -5.20 -20.16 -5.42
CA HIS A 222 -4.53 -18.93 -4.99
C HIS A 222 -4.15 -17.90 -6.07
N ARG A 223 -5.12 -17.04 -6.43
CA ARG A 223 -4.86 -15.69 -6.95
C ARG A 223 -4.89 -14.69 -5.79
N PRO A 224 -3.75 -14.19 -5.28
CA PRO A 224 -3.73 -13.33 -4.10
C PRO A 224 -4.23 -11.89 -4.38
N TYR A 225 -4.12 -11.38 -5.61
CA TYR A 225 -4.34 -9.94 -5.87
C TYR A 225 -5.77 -9.50 -6.20
N ARG A 226 -6.74 -10.42 -6.24
CA ARG A 226 -8.16 -10.03 -6.22
C ARG A 226 -8.65 -9.64 -4.82
N ARG A 227 -7.90 -9.97 -3.77
CA ARG A 227 -8.32 -9.77 -2.38
C ARG A 227 -8.15 -8.36 -1.84
N ILE A 228 -7.44 -7.43 -2.47
CA ILE A 228 -7.44 -6.04 -1.95
C ILE A 228 -8.78 -5.35 -2.27
N ARG A 229 -9.51 -5.82 -3.29
CA ARG A 229 -10.88 -5.37 -3.56
C ARG A 229 -11.93 -6.00 -2.62
N ASP A 230 -11.61 -7.15 -2.03
CA ASP A 230 -12.53 -7.98 -1.23
C ASP A 230 -12.03 -8.26 0.21
N GLY A 231 -10.97 -7.60 0.66
CA GLY A 231 -10.15 -7.99 1.82
C GLY A 231 -10.61 -7.44 3.16
N LEU A 232 -11.73 -6.73 3.19
CA LEU A 232 -12.30 -6.13 4.40
C LEU A 232 -13.60 -6.82 4.84
N VAL A 233 -13.80 -8.07 4.41
CA VAL A 233 -14.94 -8.91 4.84
C VAL A 233 -14.44 -9.99 5.79
N PRO A 234 -14.76 -9.94 7.09
CA PRO A 234 -14.59 -11.09 7.97
C PRO A 234 -15.57 -12.18 7.52
N ARG A 235 -15.07 -13.41 7.31
CA ARG A 235 -15.94 -14.58 7.13
C ARG A 235 -16.66 -14.85 8.45
N GLY A 236 -17.89 -14.35 8.57
CA GLY A 236 -18.84 -14.74 9.59
C GLY A 236 -19.20 -16.22 9.46
N ARG A 237 -19.33 -16.88 10.61
CA ARG A 237 -19.70 -18.31 10.74
C ARG A 237 -21.02 -18.57 9.99
N ARG A 238 -21.10 -19.71 9.32
CA ARG A 238 -22.38 -20.22 8.76
C ARG A 238 -23.37 -20.37 9.91
N CYS A 239 -24.39 -19.52 9.93
CA CYS A 239 -25.64 -19.75 10.63
C CYS A 239 -26.68 -20.16 9.59
N GLY A 240 -27.25 -21.35 9.80
CA GLY A 240 -28.59 -21.80 9.41
C GLY A 240 -29.09 -21.49 8.00
N ASP A 241 -29.27 -22.55 7.21
CA ASP A 241 -30.28 -22.56 6.15
C ASP A 241 -31.66 -22.21 6.76
N GLY A 242 -32.21 -21.08 6.34
CA GLY A 242 -33.57 -20.63 6.64
C GLY A 242 -34.19 -20.05 5.36
N PRO A 243 -35.46 -20.37 5.06
CA PRO A 243 -35.99 -20.25 3.70
C PRO A 243 -36.28 -18.81 3.29
N THR A 244 -35.87 -18.48 2.06
CA THR A 244 -36.27 -17.30 1.29
C THR A 244 -37.61 -17.58 0.61
N ASP A 245 -38.72 -17.23 1.25
CA ASP A 245 -40.01 -17.08 0.57
C ASP A 245 -40.83 -15.94 1.21
N PRO A 246 -41.18 -14.87 0.46
CA PRO A 246 -41.95 -13.73 0.97
C PRO A 246 -43.41 -14.00 1.36
N ASP A 247 -43.98 -15.19 1.09
CA ASP A 247 -45.41 -15.44 1.29
C ASP A 247 -45.83 -16.07 2.63
N GLN A 248 -44.93 -16.16 3.63
CA GLN A 248 -45.26 -16.71 4.98
C GLN A 248 -45.31 -15.69 6.13
N LEU A 249 -45.49 -14.39 5.85
CA LEU A 249 -45.72 -13.35 6.87
C LEU A 249 -47.20 -12.97 7.08
N ARG A 250 -48.09 -13.97 7.10
CA ARG A 250 -49.50 -13.82 7.53
C ARG A 250 -49.94 -14.93 8.50
N ALA A 251 -49.14 -15.19 9.54
CA ALA A 251 -49.61 -15.99 10.69
C ALA A 251 -48.74 -15.74 11.94
N ALA A 252 -48.73 -14.52 12.46
CA ALA A 252 -48.32 -14.27 13.85
C ALA A 252 -48.93 -12.94 14.34
N GLY A 253 -50.26 -12.85 14.27
CA GLY A 253 -51.02 -11.85 15.00
C GLY A 253 -50.95 -12.14 16.49
N ALA A 254 -50.52 -11.14 17.25
CA ALA A 254 -50.43 -11.14 18.70
C ALA A 254 -51.75 -11.52 19.40
N GLN A 255 -51.66 -12.19 20.55
CA GLN A 255 -52.33 -11.72 21.77
C GLN A 255 -51.68 -12.30 23.06
N PRO A 256 -51.78 -11.58 24.19
CA PRO A 256 -50.97 -11.82 25.38
C PRO A 256 -51.71 -12.51 26.54
N GLY A 257 -50.93 -13.12 27.44
CA GLY A 257 -51.26 -13.23 28.86
C GLY A 257 -51.67 -14.60 29.38
N ARG A 258 -50.91 -15.12 30.35
CA ARG A 258 -51.39 -15.33 31.73
C ARG A 258 -50.26 -15.80 32.66
N ARG A 259 -50.31 -15.26 33.89
CA ARG A 259 -49.49 -15.58 35.05
C ARG A 259 -49.92 -16.91 35.69
N GLY A 260 -48.99 -17.58 36.39
CA GLY A 260 -49.22 -18.62 37.39
C GLY A 260 -47.93 -19.45 37.56
N ARG A 261 -47.02 -19.16 38.49
CA ARG A 261 -46.99 -19.40 39.96
C ARG A 261 -46.81 -20.90 40.31
N CYS A 262 -45.66 -21.18 40.93
CA CYS A 262 -45.26 -22.25 41.89
C CYS A 262 -45.72 -23.70 41.67
N GLN A 263 -44.75 -24.62 41.55
CA GLN A 263 -44.20 -25.41 42.66
C GLN A 263 -42.72 -25.70 42.39
#